data_AF-A0AAW1MK36-F1
#
_entry.id   AF-A0AAW1MK36-F1
#
_cell.length_a   1.000
_cell.length_b   1.000
_cell.length_c   1.000
_cell.angle_alpha   90.00
_cell.angle_beta   90.00
_cell.angle_gamma   90.00
#
_symmetry.space_group_name_H-M   'P 1'
#
loop_
_entity.id
_entity.type
_entity.pdbx_description
1 polymer ?
#
loop_
_entity_poly.entity_id
_entity_poly.type
_entity_poly.pdbx_seq_one_letter_code
_entity_poly.pdbx_strand_id
1 'polypeptide(L)'
;MSAVNRVYTNASSLIENVDTNVVESFNSVVAKLVSGKRINYSQRSSYIARCNAAVVSFNSKGEFHRKMQQKLSQTGPSKCVERYCKRKAASIQRPQRKFAKKIKRFNKMDVEEKNYGPQANTPFIEDMATDMYEKKKEEFFKALKTDNPETIQNLTVGQHSNDYWKFHFWQHPQIELLSMKMAVWK
;
A
#
# COMPACT_ATOMS: atom_id res chain seq x y z
N MET A 1 7.95 10.64 -4.70
CA MET A 1 6.72 11.45 -4.53
C MET A 1 7.09 12.79 -3.92
N SER A 2 6.89 13.87 -4.68
CA SER A 2 6.98 15.25 -4.16
C SER A 2 5.79 15.52 -3.21
N ALA A 3 6.01 16.29 -2.15
CA ALA A 3 4.96 16.69 -1.21
C ALA A 3 3.78 17.40 -1.91
N VAL A 4 4.08 18.14 -2.99
CA VAL A 4 3.10 18.88 -3.80
C VAL A 4 2.08 17.94 -4.44
N ASN A 5 2.52 16.81 -5.00
CA ASN A 5 1.62 15.86 -5.64
C ASN A 5 0.65 15.24 -4.65
N ARG A 6 1.06 15.06 -3.38
CA ARG A 6 0.19 14.52 -2.32
C ARG A 6 -0.89 15.50 -1.89
N VAL A 7 -0.55 16.79 -1.82
CA VAL A 7 -1.53 17.84 -1.52
C VAL A 7 -2.51 17.95 -2.67
N TYR A 8 -2.02 17.96 -3.91
CA TYR A 8 -2.86 18.01 -5.10
C TYR A 8 -3.85 16.83 -5.17
N THR A 9 -3.40 15.59 -4.93
CA THR A 9 -4.28 14.41 -4.98
C THR A 9 -5.34 14.40 -3.89
N ASN A 10 -5.11 15.06 -2.76
CA ASN A 10 -6.04 15.10 -1.62
C ASN A 10 -6.78 16.45 -1.53
N ALA A 11 -6.62 17.34 -2.51
CA ALA A 11 -7.10 18.72 -2.43
C ALA A 11 -8.61 18.80 -2.26
N SER A 12 -9.39 17.96 -2.94
CA SER A 12 -10.85 17.91 -2.79
C SER A 12 -11.27 17.55 -1.36
N SER A 13 -10.69 16.49 -0.77
CA SER A 13 -10.97 16.08 0.61
C SER A 13 -10.54 17.14 1.64
N LEU A 14 -9.44 17.85 1.37
CA LEU A 14 -8.97 18.98 2.19
C LEU A 14 -9.93 20.18 2.14
N ILE A 15 -10.47 20.51 0.96
CA ILE A 15 -11.44 21.59 0.77
C ILE A 15 -12.76 21.28 1.49
N GLU A 16 -13.19 20.03 1.43
CA GLU A 16 -14.41 19.55 2.10
C GLU A 16 -14.21 19.30 3.61
N ASN A 17 -13.00 19.52 4.14
CA ASN A 17 -12.61 19.22 5.51
C ASN A 17 -13.00 17.79 5.95
N VAL A 18 -12.88 16.84 5.04
CA VAL A 18 -13.03 15.41 5.32
C VAL A 18 -11.72 14.93 5.92
N ASP A 19 -11.50 15.29 7.18
CA ASP A 19 -10.40 14.75 7.96
C ASP A 19 -10.70 13.32 8.43
N THR A 20 -9.67 12.60 8.87
CA THR A 20 -9.87 11.28 9.50
C THR A 20 -10.72 11.46 10.75
N ASN A 21 -12.00 11.14 10.63
CA ASN A 21 -12.98 11.30 11.69
C ASN A 21 -12.52 10.56 12.97
N VAL A 22 -12.90 11.07 14.14
CA VAL A 22 -12.75 10.38 15.43
C VAL A 22 -13.23 8.94 15.36
N VAL A 23 -14.31 8.68 14.61
CA VAL A 23 -14.84 7.33 14.36
C VAL A 23 -13.84 6.45 13.60
N GLU A 24 -13.18 6.95 12.56
CA GLU A 24 -12.17 6.21 11.81
C GLU A 24 -10.93 5.93 12.66
N SER A 25 -10.54 6.90 13.48
CA SER A 25 -9.47 6.75 14.46
C SER A 25 -9.79 5.67 15.50
N PHE A 26 -11.03 5.65 16.01
CA PHE A 26 -11.50 4.62 16.95
C PHE A 26 -11.56 3.24 16.28
N ASN A 27 -12.14 3.15 15.09
CA ASN A 27 -12.21 1.91 14.31
C ASN A 27 -10.83 1.33 14.02
N SER A 28 -9.83 2.18 13.78
CA SER A 28 -8.44 1.77 13.64
C SER A 28 -7.87 1.14 14.93
N VAL A 29 -8.27 1.61 16.11
CA VAL A 29 -7.88 1.03 17.40
C VAL A 29 -8.59 -0.30 17.65
N VAL A 30 -9.88 -0.39 17.33
CA VAL A 30 -10.65 -1.65 17.39
C VAL A 30 -9.99 -2.69 16.47
N ALA A 31 -9.70 -2.34 15.23
CA ALA A 31 -9.03 -3.22 14.27
C ALA A 31 -7.67 -3.71 14.78
N LYS A 32 -6.88 -2.85 15.44
CA LYS A 32 -5.60 -3.25 16.06
C LYS A 32 -5.76 -4.22 17.22
N LEU A 33 -6.78 -4.07 18.06
CA LEU A 33 -7.01 -4.99 19.19
C LEU A 33 -7.67 -6.30 18.74
N VAL A 34 -8.38 -6.26 17.62
CA VAL A 34 -8.92 -7.44 16.95
C VAL A 34 -7.83 -8.16 16.13
N SER A 35 -6.85 -7.41 15.60
CA SER A 35 -5.62 -7.86 14.90
C SER A 35 -5.82 -9.07 13.98
N GLY A 36 -6.82 -9.00 13.08
CA GLY A 36 -6.97 -9.95 11.97
C GLY A 36 -7.18 -11.42 12.34
N LYS A 37 -7.37 -11.78 13.62
CA LYS A 37 -7.83 -13.12 13.95
C LYS A 37 -9.22 -13.28 13.33
N ARG A 38 -9.42 -14.34 12.53
CA ARG A 38 -10.77 -14.82 12.17
C ARG A 38 -11.59 -14.79 13.45
N ILE A 39 -12.73 -14.09 13.43
CA ILE A 39 -13.61 -13.95 14.59
C ILE A 39 -13.79 -15.34 15.18
N ASN A 40 -13.15 -15.59 16.32
CA ASN A 40 -13.16 -16.92 16.89
C ASN A 40 -14.50 -17.08 17.63
N TYR A 41 -15.50 -17.56 16.90
CA TYR A 41 -16.87 -17.76 17.41
C TYR A 41 -16.94 -18.82 18.51
N SER A 42 -15.91 -19.65 18.68
CA SER A 42 -15.86 -20.67 19.74
C SER A 42 -15.73 -20.08 21.15
N GLN A 43 -15.23 -18.83 21.27
CA GLN A 43 -15.11 -18.15 22.55
C GLN A 43 -16.16 -17.04 22.66
N ARG A 44 -17.27 -17.35 23.33
CA ARG A 44 -18.32 -16.40 23.71
C ARG A 44 -17.66 -15.18 24.39
N SER A 45 -18.07 -13.95 24.03
CA SER A 45 -17.56 -12.65 24.52
C SER A 45 -16.19 -12.15 24.02
N SER A 46 -15.44 -12.92 23.22
CA SER A 46 -14.07 -12.52 22.85
C SER A 46 -14.02 -11.22 22.03
N TYR A 47 -15.02 -10.95 21.18
CA TYR A 47 -15.12 -9.71 20.41
C TYR A 47 -15.51 -8.52 21.28
N ILE A 48 -16.53 -8.67 22.13
CA ILE A 48 -17.01 -7.62 23.05
C ILE A 48 -15.89 -7.18 23.99
N ALA A 49 -15.13 -8.13 24.56
CA ALA A 49 -13.99 -7.84 25.43
C ALA A 49 -12.90 -7.03 24.69
N ARG A 50 -12.62 -7.34 23.42
CA ARG A 50 -11.66 -6.57 22.61
C ARG A 50 -12.17 -5.17 22.28
N CYS A 51 -13.46 -5.01 22.01
CA CYS A 51 -14.08 -3.69 21.80
C CYS A 51 -14.03 -2.85 23.08
N ASN A 52 -14.36 -3.44 24.23
CA ASN A 52 -14.25 -2.76 25.52
C ASN A 52 -12.80 -2.36 25.83
N ALA A 53 -11.84 -3.25 25.57
CA ALA A 53 -10.41 -2.91 25.67
C ALA A 53 -10.01 -1.77 24.71
N ALA A 54 -10.61 -1.70 23.52
CA ALA A 54 -10.39 -0.63 22.56
C ALA A 54 -10.89 0.72 23.08
N VAL A 55 -12.08 0.76 23.67
CA VAL A 55 -12.62 1.95 24.33
C VAL A 55 -11.67 2.45 25.41
N VAL A 56 -11.25 1.56 26.32
CA VAL A 56 -10.34 1.93 27.41
C VAL A 56 -8.99 2.41 26.85
N SER A 57 -8.46 1.72 25.82
CA SER A 57 -7.19 2.08 25.18
C SER A 57 -7.24 3.45 24.50
N PHE A 58 -8.30 3.71 23.73
CA PHE A 58 -8.55 4.97 23.03
C PHE A 58 -8.61 6.15 24.01
N ASN A 59 -9.38 5.99 25.09
CA ASN A 59 -9.51 7.01 26.14
C ASN A 59 -8.26 7.15 27.03
N SER A 60 -7.36 6.18 27.02
CA SER A 60 -6.14 6.19 27.83
C SER A 60 -4.96 6.90 27.17
N LYS A 61 -5.08 7.39 25.93
CA LYS A 61 -4.04 8.18 25.21
C LYS A 61 -2.62 7.58 25.27
N GLY A 62 -2.51 6.24 25.25
CA GLY A 62 -1.23 5.52 25.27
C GLY A 62 -0.87 4.84 26.60
N GLU A 63 -1.53 5.20 27.71
CA GLU A 63 -1.29 4.65 29.05
C GLU A 63 -2.18 3.44 29.41
N PHE A 64 -2.72 2.75 28.40
CA PHE A 64 -3.65 1.62 28.57
C PHE A 64 -3.14 0.57 29.57
N HIS A 65 -1.92 0.04 29.35
CA HIS A 65 -1.36 -1.01 30.18
C HIS A 65 -1.11 -0.57 31.63
N ARG A 66 -0.68 0.69 31.82
CA ARG A 66 -0.45 1.27 33.14
C ARG A 66 -1.76 1.38 33.92
N LYS A 67 -2.79 1.97 33.31
CA LYS A 67 -4.11 2.15 33.95
C LYS A 67 -4.79 0.82 34.24
N MET A 68 -4.72 -0.13 33.31
CA MET A 68 -5.25 -1.49 33.53
C MET A 68 -4.57 -2.18 34.71
N GLN A 69 -3.23 -2.17 34.76
CA GLN A 69 -2.54 -2.82 35.87
C GLN A 69 -2.83 -2.14 37.21
N GLN A 70 -2.80 -0.81 37.27
CA GLN A 70 -3.12 -0.07 38.50
C GLN A 70 -4.52 -0.39 39.02
N LYS A 71 -5.50 -0.56 38.12
CA LYS A 71 -6.88 -0.94 38.49
C LYS A 71 -7.00 -2.40 38.92
N LEU A 72 -6.30 -3.32 38.27
CA LEU A 72 -6.36 -4.75 38.58
C LEU A 72 -5.61 -5.10 39.87
N SER A 73 -4.42 -4.52 40.07
CA SER A 73 -3.51 -4.90 41.15
C SER A 73 -3.59 -3.98 42.37
N GLN A 74 -4.37 -2.89 42.32
CA GLN A 74 -4.46 -1.83 43.35
C GLN A 74 -3.10 -1.29 43.83
N THR A 75 -2.06 -1.53 43.04
CA THR A 75 -0.65 -1.23 43.32
C THR A 75 -0.05 -0.50 42.12
N GLY A 76 1.14 0.06 42.30
CA GLY A 76 1.86 0.74 41.23
C GLY A 76 2.11 -0.15 40.00
N PRO A 77 2.37 0.44 38.82
CA PRO A 77 2.71 -0.34 37.64
C PRO A 77 3.97 -1.17 37.89
N SER A 78 4.01 -2.39 37.34
CA SER A 78 5.18 -3.26 37.44
C SER A 78 6.35 -2.64 36.68
N LYS A 79 7.58 -3.00 37.08
CA LYS A 79 8.81 -2.61 36.36
C LYS A 79 8.74 -2.96 34.85
N CYS A 80 8.06 -4.05 34.49
CA CYS A 80 7.85 -4.45 33.11
C CYS A 80 6.95 -3.46 32.34
N VAL A 81 5.78 -3.13 32.91
CA VAL A 81 4.85 -2.17 32.31
C VAL A 81 5.47 -0.78 32.24
N GLU A 82 6.20 -0.37 33.26
CA GLU A 82 6.91 0.91 33.26
C GLU A 82 7.97 0.97 32.15
N ARG A 83 8.78 -0.08 31.99
CA ARG A 83 9.76 -0.20 30.90
C ARG A 83 9.08 -0.19 29.52
N TYR A 84 7.90 -0.78 29.40
CA TYR A 84 7.11 -0.72 28.16
C TYR A 84 6.61 0.69 27.86
N CYS A 85 5.96 1.36 28.82
CA CYS A 85 5.46 2.73 28.66
C CYS A 85 6.59 3.69 28.29
N LYS A 86 7.74 3.62 28.99
CA LYS A 86 8.94 4.42 28.67
C LYS A 86 9.44 4.19 27.24
N ARG A 87 9.53 2.94 26.79
CA ARG A 87 9.93 2.62 25.40
C ARG A 87 8.94 3.14 24.38
N LYS A 88 7.63 3.04 24.66
CA LYS A 88 6.57 3.51 23.78
C LYS A 88 6.58 5.04 23.66
N ALA A 89 6.69 5.76 24.77
CA ALA A 89 6.83 7.21 24.79
C ALA A 89 8.07 7.67 24.00
N ALA A 90 9.22 7.02 24.24
CA ALA A 90 10.45 7.29 23.49
C ALA A 90 10.30 6.99 21.98
N SER A 91 9.54 5.97 21.60
CA SER A 91 9.27 5.67 20.18
C SER A 91 8.42 6.72 19.48
N ILE A 92 7.51 7.39 20.20
CA ILE A 92 6.67 8.46 19.66
C ILE A 92 7.50 9.74 19.49
N GLN A 93 8.37 10.03 20.46
CA GLN A 93 9.23 11.22 20.43
C GLN A 93 10.42 11.10 19.47
N ARG A 94 10.82 9.86 19.12
CA ARG A 94 11.85 9.66 18.11
C ARG A 94 11.32 10.22 16.78
N PRO A 95 12.02 11.18 16.15
CA PRO A 95 11.69 11.54 14.77
C PRO A 95 11.67 10.23 13.98
N GLN A 96 10.61 10.03 13.20
CA GLN A 96 10.48 8.88 12.30
C GLN A 96 11.82 8.75 11.60
N ARG A 97 12.64 7.77 12.02
CA ARG A 97 13.96 7.57 11.44
C ARG A 97 13.64 7.42 9.97
N LYS A 98 14.06 8.38 9.13
CA LYS A 98 13.95 8.25 7.67
C LYS A 98 14.39 6.83 7.43
N PHE A 99 13.48 5.96 6.97
CA PHE A 99 13.77 4.55 6.85
C PHE A 99 15.09 4.51 6.08
N ALA A 100 16.19 4.18 6.77
CA ALA A 100 17.44 3.98 6.08
C ALA A 100 17.06 2.87 5.13
N LYS A 101 17.00 3.19 3.83
CA LYS A 101 16.53 2.25 2.82
C LYS A 101 17.35 1.01 3.11
N LYS A 102 16.71 -0.06 3.61
CA LYS A 102 17.39 -1.32 3.74
C LYS A 102 17.78 -1.62 2.31
N ILE A 103 19.05 -1.40 1.99
CA ILE A 103 19.60 -1.81 0.71
C ILE A 103 19.41 -3.31 0.77
N LYS A 104 18.35 -3.78 0.11
CA LYS A 104 18.17 -5.20 -0.12
C LYS A 104 19.39 -5.54 -0.96
N ARG A 105 20.39 -6.15 -0.32
CA ARG A 105 21.42 -6.84 -1.05
C ARG A 105 20.68 -7.99 -1.70
N PHE A 106 20.23 -7.78 -2.93
CA PHE A 106 19.81 -8.88 -3.77
C PHE A 106 21.04 -9.77 -3.84
N ASN A 107 20.97 -10.95 -3.22
CA ASN A 107 21.90 -11.98 -3.57
C ASN A 107 21.79 -12.11 -5.09
N LYS A 108 22.90 -11.96 -5.82
CA LYS A 108 22.93 -12.38 -7.22
C LYS A 108 22.44 -13.82 -7.20
N MET A 109 21.22 -14.04 -7.70
CA MET A 109 20.83 -15.39 -8.05
C MET A 109 21.65 -15.70 -9.30
N ASP A 110 22.78 -16.37 -9.10
CA ASP A 110 23.56 -17.00 -10.18
C ASP A 110 22.83 -18.28 -10.65
N VAL A 111 21.55 -18.14 -10.98
CA VAL A 111 20.82 -19.16 -11.72
C VAL A 111 20.40 -18.49 -13.01
N GLU A 112 21.01 -18.93 -14.09
CA GLU A 112 20.62 -18.57 -15.45
C GLU A 112 19.15 -18.96 -15.64
N GLU A 113 18.25 -18.00 -15.39
CA GLU A 113 16.81 -18.18 -15.54
C GLU A 113 16.49 -18.38 -17.02
N LYS A 114 16.27 -19.65 -17.42
CA LYS A 114 16.01 -20.03 -18.81
C LYS A 114 14.76 -19.36 -19.40
N ASN A 115 13.84 -18.94 -18.54
CA ASN A 115 12.55 -18.39 -18.91
C ASN A 115 12.50 -16.84 -18.85
N TYR A 116 13.53 -16.15 -18.35
CA TYR A 116 13.51 -14.69 -18.21
C TYR A 116 14.90 -14.05 -18.27
N GLY A 117 15.01 -12.90 -18.93
CA GLY A 117 16.26 -12.12 -19.05
C GLY A 117 16.96 -12.22 -20.42
N PRO A 118 18.13 -11.58 -20.59
CA PRO A 118 18.82 -11.47 -21.89
C PRO A 118 19.27 -12.82 -22.49
N GLN A 119 19.47 -13.82 -21.64
CA GLN A 119 19.84 -15.19 -21.99
C GLN A 119 18.64 -16.16 -22.06
N ALA A 120 17.40 -15.65 -22.00
CA ALA A 120 16.22 -16.49 -22.13
C ALA A 120 16.16 -17.08 -23.55
N ASN A 121 15.96 -18.39 -23.64
CA ASN A 121 15.74 -19.05 -24.93
C ASN A 121 14.32 -18.75 -25.39
N THR A 122 14.14 -17.73 -26.23
CA THR A 122 12.89 -17.56 -26.96
C THR A 122 13.14 -17.62 -28.46
N PRO A 123 12.64 -18.68 -29.11
CA PRO A 123 11.87 -18.43 -30.31
C PRO A 123 10.53 -19.18 -30.37
N PHE A 124 10.24 -20.10 -29.44
CA PHE A 124 9.05 -20.95 -29.55
C PHE A 124 7.94 -20.48 -28.60
N ILE A 125 6.99 -19.74 -29.15
CA ILE A 125 5.67 -19.56 -28.55
C ILE A 125 4.84 -20.75 -29.05
N GLU A 126 4.50 -21.70 -28.16
CA GLU A 126 3.74 -22.93 -28.53
C GLU A 126 2.46 -22.62 -29.31
N ASP A 127 1.84 -21.47 -29.03
CA ASP A 127 0.53 -21.08 -29.57
C ASP A 127 0.60 -20.26 -30.87
N MET A 128 1.78 -19.93 -31.41
CA MET A 128 1.89 -19.05 -32.59
C MET A 128 3.09 -19.37 -33.49
N ALA A 129 2.82 -19.54 -34.78
CA ALA A 129 3.87 -19.70 -35.79
C ALA A 129 4.76 -18.44 -35.88
N THR A 130 6.06 -18.63 -36.10
CA THR A 130 7.09 -17.57 -36.15
C THR A 130 6.72 -16.44 -37.12
N ASP A 131 6.25 -16.78 -38.31
CA ASP A 131 5.89 -15.79 -39.35
C ASP A 131 4.72 -14.89 -38.92
N MET A 132 3.74 -15.48 -38.21
CA MET A 132 2.60 -14.73 -37.67
C MET A 132 3.07 -13.79 -36.54
N TYR A 133 4.01 -14.23 -35.72
CA TYR A 133 4.59 -13.41 -34.66
C TYR A 133 5.36 -12.21 -35.24
N GLU A 134 6.20 -12.41 -36.24
CA GLU A 134 6.95 -11.32 -36.88
C GLU A 134 6.01 -10.27 -37.49
N LYS A 135 4.96 -10.73 -38.19
CA LYS A 135 3.95 -9.82 -38.74
C LYS A 135 3.21 -9.02 -37.66
N LYS A 136 2.76 -9.68 -36.58
CA LYS A 136 2.08 -8.98 -35.47
C LYS A 136 3.00 -8.03 -34.72
N LYS A 137 4.27 -8.40 -34.57
CA LYS A 137 5.31 -7.54 -33.99
C LYS A 137 5.47 -6.26 -34.81
N GLU A 138 5.54 -6.36 -36.13
CA GLU A 138 5.62 -5.20 -37.02
C GLU A 138 4.36 -4.32 -36.96
N GLU A 139 3.18 -4.93 -36.99
CA GLU A 139 1.89 -4.23 -36.83
C GLU A 139 1.84 -3.47 -35.51
N PHE A 140 2.29 -4.09 -34.41
CA PHE A 140 2.37 -3.47 -33.09
C PHE A 140 3.34 -2.28 -33.05
N PHE A 141 4.55 -2.43 -33.62
CA PHE A 141 5.50 -1.32 -33.68
C PHE A 141 5.01 -0.17 -34.56
N LYS A 142 4.25 -0.46 -35.62
CA LYS A 142 3.61 0.56 -36.45
C LYS A 142 2.56 1.32 -35.64
N ALA A 143 1.70 0.61 -34.91
CA ALA A 143 0.70 1.21 -34.03
C ALA A 143 1.34 2.10 -32.94
N LEU A 144 2.46 1.66 -32.34
CA LEU A 144 3.20 2.45 -31.36
C LEU A 144 3.80 3.75 -31.93
N LYS A 145 4.10 3.82 -33.23
CA LYS A 145 4.69 5.02 -33.85
C LYS A 145 3.65 6.06 -34.28
N THR A 146 2.39 5.65 -34.43
CA THR A 146 1.32 6.52 -34.92
C THR A 146 0.93 7.59 -33.91
N ASP A 147 0.98 7.27 -32.61
CA ASP A 147 0.47 8.14 -31.56
C ASP A 147 1.58 8.99 -30.92
N ASN A 148 1.32 10.30 -30.77
CA ASN A 148 2.19 11.21 -30.02
C ASN A 148 1.97 11.02 -28.51
N PRO A 149 2.99 10.57 -27.75
CA PRO A 149 2.85 10.28 -26.32
C PRO A 149 2.49 11.51 -25.48
N GLU A 150 2.92 12.71 -25.87
CA GLU A 150 2.61 13.95 -25.13
C GLU A 150 1.11 14.29 -25.23
N THR A 151 0.52 14.07 -26.40
CA THR A 151 -0.91 14.29 -26.63
C THR A 151 -1.74 13.31 -25.80
N ILE A 152 -1.36 12.02 -25.78
CA ILE A 152 -2.05 11.01 -24.96
C ILE A 152 -1.94 11.35 -23.48
N GLN A 153 -0.75 11.73 -23.01
CA GLN A 153 -0.55 12.10 -21.61
C GLN A 153 -1.49 13.23 -21.19
N ASN A 154 -1.60 14.28 -22.01
CA ASN A 154 -2.47 15.42 -21.73
C ASN A 154 -3.95 15.03 -21.75
N LEU A 155 -4.37 14.17 -22.68
CA LEU A 155 -5.74 13.68 -22.78
C LEU A 155 -6.14 12.70 -21.68
N THR A 156 -5.16 12.10 -20.99
CA THR A 156 -5.39 11.06 -19.97
C THR A 156 -5.06 11.50 -18.55
N VAL A 157 -4.85 12.81 -18.35
CA VAL A 157 -4.66 13.39 -17.01
C VAL A 157 -5.86 13.05 -16.12
N GLY A 158 -5.59 12.61 -14.88
CA GLY A 158 -6.61 12.16 -13.93
C GLY A 158 -6.98 10.68 -14.03
N GLN A 159 -6.53 9.97 -15.08
CA GLN A 159 -6.67 8.52 -15.28
C GLN A 159 -8.09 8.01 -14.98
N HIS A 160 -8.28 7.36 -13.82
CA HIS A 160 -9.55 6.78 -13.39
C HIS A 160 -10.73 7.77 -13.33
N SER A 161 -10.45 9.08 -13.20
CA SER A 161 -11.47 10.13 -13.18
C SER A 161 -11.73 10.73 -14.55
N ASN A 162 -10.96 10.35 -15.57
CA ASN A 162 -11.06 10.87 -16.92
C ASN A 162 -11.81 9.87 -17.81
N ASP A 163 -12.88 10.32 -18.43
CA ASP A 163 -13.72 9.44 -19.26
C ASP A 163 -12.99 8.99 -20.52
N TYR A 164 -12.13 9.83 -21.10
CA TYR A 164 -11.28 9.45 -22.24
C TYR A 164 -10.39 8.25 -21.88
N TRP A 165 -9.80 8.26 -20.66
CA TRP A 165 -9.02 7.12 -20.17
C TRP A 165 -9.90 5.87 -20.01
N LYS A 166 -11.07 5.97 -19.38
CA LYS A 166 -11.96 4.80 -19.17
C LYS A 166 -12.35 4.11 -20.47
N PHE A 167 -12.64 4.89 -21.51
CA PHE A 167 -13.06 4.35 -22.81
C PHE A 167 -11.90 3.82 -23.65
N HIS A 168 -10.76 4.52 -23.66
CA HIS A 168 -9.66 4.23 -24.59
C HIS A 168 -8.50 3.45 -23.96
N PHE A 169 -8.57 3.08 -22.68
CA PHE A 169 -7.52 2.32 -21.98
C PHE A 169 -7.12 1.03 -22.71
N TRP A 170 -8.09 0.28 -23.24
CA TRP A 170 -7.85 -0.97 -23.95
C TRP A 170 -7.48 -0.80 -25.43
N GLN A 171 -7.61 0.42 -25.96
CA GLN A 171 -7.45 0.70 -27.39
C GLN A 171 -6.06 1.23 -27.74
N HIS A 172 -5.34 1.83 -26.79
CA HIS A 172 -3.98 2.31 -27.01
C HIS A 172 -2.95 1.46 -26.24
N PRO A 173 -2.11 0.68 -26.94
CA PRO A 173 -1.02 -0.07 -26.32
C PRO A 173 -0.03 0.81 -25.53
N GLN A 174 0.11 2.08 -25.92
CA GLN A 174 0.95 3.05 -25.20
C GLN A 174 0.42 3.40 -23.80
N ILE A 175 -0.91 3.42 -23.61
CA ILE A 175 -1.54 3.70 -22.31
C ILE A 175 -1.24 2.58 -21.31
N GLU A 176 -1.27 1.32 -21.76
CA GLU A 176 -0.92 0.15 -20.96
C GLU A 176 0.57 0.18 -20.53
N LEU A 177 1.48 0.51 -21.45
CA LEU A 177 2.91 0.64 -21.16
C LEU A 177 3.22 1.79 -20.18
N LEU A 178 2.52 2.93 -20.30
CA LEU A 178 2.64 4.04 -19.34
C LEU A 178 2.10 3.65 -17.95
N SER A 179 0.99 2.90 -17.90
CA SER A 179 0.43 2.36 -16.66
C SER A 179 1.38 1.36 -15.99
N MET A 180 1.95 0.41 -16.73
CA MET A 180 2.91 -0.58 -16.20
C MET A 180 4.20 0.07 -15.68
N LYS A 181 4.74 1.06 -16.39
CA LYS A 181 5.92 1.82 -15.91
C LYS A 181 5.64 2.55 -14.59
N MET A 182 4.40 3.01 -14.37
CA MET A 182 4.01 3.63 -13.09
C MET A 182 3.62 2.62 -12.01
N ALA A 183 3.14 1.43 -12.37
CA ALA A 183 2.78 0.36 -11.43
C ALA A 183 4.00 -0.31 -10.79
N VAL A 184 5.13 -0.40 -11.51
CA VAL A 184 6.42 -0.91 -10.99
C VAL A 184 7.06 0.05 -9.96
N TRP A 185 6.51 1.25 -9.78
CA TRP A 185 7.02 2.31 -8.88
C TRP A 185 6.03 2.71 -7.77
N LYS A 186 5.15 1.80 -7.34
CA LYS A 186 4.43 1.90 -6.05
C LYS A 186 5.11 1.03 -4.98
#